data_AF-A0A2V9IAF6-F1
#
_entry.id   AF-A0A2V9IAF6-F1
#
_cell.length_a   1.000
_cell.length_b   1.000
_cell.length_c   1.000
_cell.angle_alpha   90.00
_cell.angle_beta   90.00
_cell.angle_gamma   90.00
#
_symmetry.space_group_name_H-M   'P 1'
#
loop_
_entity.id
_entity.type
_entity.pdbx_description
1 polymer ?
#
loop_
_entity_poly.entity_id
_entity_poly.type
_entity_poly.pdbx_seq_one_letter_code
_entity_poly.pdbx_strand_id
1 'polypeptide(L)'
;FDAILVPGGFGKRGIEGMLRAIEFARTRKVPYFGICLGMQCAVIEYARNVCGLKGANSSEFDSNTAHRVIYKLRELRGIDELGGTMRLGAWTARV
;
A
#
# COMPACT_ATOMS: atom_id res chain seq x y z
N PHE A 1 -18.44 -3.71 12.01
CA PHE A 1 -17.63 -4.68 11.26
C PHE A 1 -16.73 -5.37 12.25
N ASP A 2 -16.70 -6.70 12.23
CA ASP A 2 -15.85 -7.48 13.11
C ASP A 2 -14.40 -7.56 12.59
N ALA A 3 -14.21 -7.38 11.28
CA ALA A 3 -12.92 -7.23 10.63
C ALA A 3 -13.06 -6.46 9.30
N ILE A 4 -11.95 -5.93 8.77
CA ILE A 4 -11.85 -5.27 7.46
C ILE A 4 -10.76 -5.94 6.63
N LEU A 5 -11.12 -6.32 5.39
CA LEU A 5 -10.20 -6.82 4.38
C LEU A 5 -10.02 -5.76 3.29
N VAL A 6 -8.77 -5.37 3.02
CA VAL A 6 -8.44 -4.57 1.82
C VAL A 6 -7.64 -5.46 0.86
N PRO A 7 -8.20 -5.75 -0.33
CA PRO A 7 -7.59 -6.68 -1.27
C PRO A 7 -6.39 -6.07 -1.99
N GLY A 8 -5.71 -6.91 -2.78
CA GLY A 8 -4.75 -6.45 -3.78
C GLY A 8 -5.43 -5.69 -4.93
N GLY A 9 -4.62 -5.02 -5.74
CA GLY A 9 -5.09 -4.27 -6.90
C GLY A 9 -3.95 -3.54 -7.59
N PHE A 10 -4.29 -2.77 -8.62
CA PHE A 10 -3.34 -1.98 -9.40
C PHE A 10 -3.94 -0.61 -9.74
N GLY A 11 -3.07 0.39 -9.86
CA GLY A 11 -3.45 1.74 -10.25
C GLY A 11 -4.14 2.54 -9.14
N LYS A 12 -4.43 3.80 -9.43
CA LYS A 12 -4.86 4.81 -8.44
C LYS A 12 -6.34 4.78 -8.05
N ARG A 13 -7.18 4.01 -8.76
CA ARG A 13 -8.63 4.06 -8.56
C ARG A 13 -9.01 3.41 -7.23
N GLY A 14 -9.70 4.15 -6.37
CA GLY A 14 -10.20 3.65 -5.09
C GLY A 14 -9.21 3.72 -3.92
N ILE A 15 -7.98 4.20 -4.14
CA ILE A 15 -6.95 4.30 -3.09
C ILE A 15 -7.42 5.13 -1.90
N GLU A 16 -8.01 6.31 -2.12
CA GLU A 16 -8.53 7.15 -1.03
C GLU A 16 -9.66 6.47 -0.23
N GLY A 17 -10.48 5.62 -0.89
CA GLY A 17 -11.46 4.80 -0.20
C GLY A 17 -10.81 3.73 0.68
N MET A 18 -9.76 3.07 0.19
CA MET A 18 -8.98 2.11 0.97
C MET A 18 -8.30 2.77 2.16
N LEU A 19 -7.69 3.95 2.00
CA LEU A 19 -7.06 4.69 3.08
C LEU A 19 -8.07 5.05 4.19
N ARG A 20 -9.28 5.49 3.82
CA ARG A 20 -10.36 5.76 4.79
C ARG A 20 -10.80 4.50 5.53
N ALA A 21 -10.88 3.35 4.85
CA ALA A 21 -11.23 2.08 5.48
C ALA A 21 -10.14 1.62 6.48
N ILE A 22 -8.87 1.82 6.12
CA ILE A 22 -7.73 1.50 6.98
C ILE A 22 -7.70 2.41 8.21
N GLU A 23 -7.90 3.72 8.02
CA GLU A 23 -7.96 4.68 9.13
C GLU A 23 -9.10 4.33 10.09
N PHE A 24 -10.28 3.97 9.56
CA PHE A 24 -11.39 3.48 10.36
C PHE A 24 -10.99 2.24 11.18
N ALA A 25 -10.34 1.26 10.55
CA ALA A 25 -9.91 0.03 11.21
C ALA A 25 -8.92 0.33 12.36
N ARG A 26 -7.88 1.13 12.06
CA ARG A 26 -6.82 1.49 13.02
C ARG A 26 -7.36 2.28 14.21
N THR A 27 -8.13 3.33 13.95
CA THR A 27 -8.63 4.23 15.01
C THR A 27 -9.65 3.57 15.92
N ARG A 28 -10.41 2.59 15.42
CA ARG A 28 -11.43 1.86 16.18
C ARG A 28 -10.99 0.48 16.65
N LYS A 29 -9.72 0.12 16.43
CA LYS A 29 -9.15 -1.20 16.80
C LYS A 29 -9.94 -2.38 16.20
N VAL A 30 -10.48 -2.20 15.00
CA VAL A 30 -11.10 -3.29 14.24
C VAL A 30 -9.97 -4.08 13.56
N PRO A 31 -9.95 -5.42 13.68
CA PRO A 31 -9.00 -6.27 12.98
C PRO A 31 -8.93 -5.95 11.48
N TYR A 32 -7.71 -5.84 10.96
CA TYR A 32 -7.43 -5.47 9.59
C TYR A 32 -6.53 -6.50 8.90
N PHE A 33 -6.87 -6.89 7.68
CA PHE A 33 -6.01 -7.70 6.82
C PHE A 33 -5.84 -7.01 5.46
N GLY A 34 -4.60 -6.62 5.14
CA GLY A 34 -4.25 -5.95 3.90
C GLY A 34 -3.43 -6.87 2.99
N ILE A 35 -3.95 -7.20 1.82
CA ILE A 35 -3.28 -8.07 0.84
C ILE A 35 -2.61 -7.22 -0.23
N CYS A 36 -1.32 -7.42 -0.48
CA CYS A 36 -0.58 -6.76 -1.57
C CYS A 36 -0.73 -5.23 -1.52
N LEU A 37 -1.51 -4.65 -2.43
CA LEU A 37 -1.84 -3.22 -2.43
C LEU A 37 -2.47 -2.76 -1.11
N GLY A 38 -3.29 -3.60 -0.46
CA GLY A 38 -3.83 -3.30 0.86
C GLY A 38 -2.73 -3.03 1.90
N MET A 39 -1.67 -3.85 1.93
CA MET A 39 -0.52 -3.63 2.81
C MET A 39 0.20 -2.32 2.48
N GLN A 40 0.39 -2.01 1.20
CA GLN A 40 1.00 -0.74 0.77
C GLN A 40 0.17 0.47 1.23
N CYS A 41 -1.15 0.41 1.04
CA CYS A 41 -2.08 1.44 1.51
C CYS A 41 -2.05 1.57 3.05
N ALA A 42 -1.85 0.47 3.79
CA ALA A 42 -1.74 0.52 5.24
C ALA A 42 -0.48 1.28 5.69
N VAL A 43 0.64 1.07 5.02
CA VAL A 43 1.88 1.84 5.23
C VAL A 43 1.65 3.33 4.94
N ILE A 44 0.96 3.66 3.85
CA ILE A 44 0.64 5.05 3.49
C ILE A 44 -0.24 5.72 4.55
N GLU A 45 -1.32 5.07 4.99
CA GLU A 45 -2.22 5.61 6.03
C GLU A 45 -1.46 5.85 7.33
N TYR A 46 -0.68 4.87 7.79
CA TYR A 46 0.07 4.97 9.03
C TYR A 46 1.13 6.07 8.97
N ALA A 47 1.85 6.19 7.85
CA ALA A 47 2.84 7.24 7.64
C ALA A 47 2.21 8.65 7.69
N ARG A 48 1.05 8.84 7.03
CA ARG A 48 0.34 10.14 6.98
C ARG A 48 -0.24 10.55 8.34
N ASN A 49 -0.74 9.59 9.10
CA ASN A 49 -1.57 9.86 10.27
C ASN A 49 -0.85 9.66 11.60
N VAL A 50 -0.04 8.61 11.72
CA VAL A 50 0.67 8.30 12.98
C VAL A 50 2.09 8.85 12.98
N CYS A 51 2.83 8.67 11.89
CA CYS A 51 4.21 9.18 11.78
C CYS A 51 4.29 10.68 11.42
N GLY A 52 3.16 11.31 11.08
CA GLY A 52 3.11 12.75 10.74
C GLY A 52 3.72 13.12 9.37
N LEU A 53 4.04 12.15 8.51
CA LEU A 53 4.59 12.37 7.17
C LEU A 53 3.47 12.78 6.20
N LYS A 54 3.03 14.04 6.32
CA LYS A 54 1.95 14.58 5.48
C LYS A 54 2.32 14.50 4.00
N GLY A 55 1.38 13.98 3.20
CA GLY A 55 1.59 13.75 1.78
C GLY A 55 2.32 12.46 1.42
N ALA A 56 2.71 11.61 2.39
CA ALA A 56 3.35 10.32 2.09
C ALA A 56 2.53 9.47 1.12
N ASN A 57 3.17 8.85 0.14
CA ASN A 57 2.46 8.11 -0.90
C ASN A 57 3.32 7.02 -1.54
N SER A 58 2.68 6.21 -2.38
CA SER A 58 3.37 5.37 -3.36
C SER A 58 3.78 6.20 -4.57
N SER A 59 4.99 5.97 -5.09
CA SER A 59 5.41 6.55 -6.36
C SER A 59 4.56 6.10 -7.55
N GLU A 60 3.79 5.01 -7.41
CA GLU A 60 2.81 4.57 -8.41
C GLU A 60 1.61 5.52 -8.51
N PHE A 61 1.20 6.14 -7.40
CA PHE A 61 0.00 7.00 -7.34
C PHE A 61 0.34 8.48 -7.40
N ASP A 62 1.49 8.85 -6.85
CA ASP A 62 2.00 10.21 -6.85
C ASP A 62 3.54 10.18 -6.95
N SER A 63 4.06 10.44 -8.14
CA SER A 63 5.50 10.50 -8.40
C SER A 63 6.18 11.69 -7.72
N ASN A 64 5.42 12.73 -7.36
CA ASN A 64 5.89 13.99 -6.79
C ASN A 64 5.76 14.05 -5.27
N THR A 65 5.28 12.99 -4.62
CA THR A 65 5.18 12.94 -3.15
C THR A 65 6.52 13.25 -2.48
N ALA A 66 6.49 14.14 -1.49
CA ALA A 66 7.65 14.47 -0.68
C ALA A 66 8.15 13.26 0.15
N HIS A 67 7.29 12.27 0.40
CA HIS A 67 7.62 11.09 1.19
C HIS A 67 7.20 9.79 0.47
N ARG A 68 8.12 9.26 -0.34
CA ARG A 68 7.94 8.00 -1.08
C ARG A 68 8.11 6.80 -0.15
N VAL A 69 7.06 6.43 0.57
CA VAL A 69 7.07 5.29 1.51
C VAL A 69 6.90 3.95 0.81
N ILE A 70 6.33 3.95 -0.39
CA ILE A 70 6.26 2.80 -1.29
C ILE A 70 6.82 3.22 -2.65
N TYR A 71 7.69 2.41 -3.22
CA TYR A 71 8.29 2.67 -4.52
C TYR A 71 8.75 1.38 -5.19
N LYS A 72 8.97 1.48 -6.50
CA LYS A 72 9.41 0.36 -7.32
C LYS A 72 10.79 -0.13 -6.88
N LEU A 73 10.94 -1.45 -6.74
CA LEU A 73 12.23 -2.06 -6.42
C LEU A 73 13.27 -1.71 -7.49
N ARG A 74 14.53 -1.55 -7.06
CA ARG A 74 15.64 -1.14 -7.93
C ARG A 74 15.80 -2.05 -9.16
N GLU A 75 15.61 -3.35 -8.96
CA GLU A 75 15.70 -4.39 -9.99
C GLU A 75 14.62 -4.27 -11.08
N LEU A 76 13.49 -3.61 -10.76
CA LEU A 76 12.37 -3.43 -11.67
C LEU A 76 12.38 -2.03 -12.35
N ARG A 77 13.45 -1.25 -12.19
CA ARG A 77 13.58 0.06 -12.85
C ARG A 77 13.66 -0.15 -14.37
N GLY A 78 12.85 0.58 -15.13
CA GLY A 78 12.74 0.46 -16.59
C GLY A 78 11.76 -0.62 -17.08
N ILE A 79 11.17 -1.42 -16.18
CA ILE A 79 10.17 -2.44 -16.53
C ILE A 79 8.76 -1.90 -16.28
N ASP A 80 8.17 -1.19 -17.23
CA ASP A 80 6.88 -0.50 -16.99
C ASP A 80 5.64 -1.36 -17.28
N GLU A 81 5.84 -2.58 -17.80
CA GLU A 81 4.79 -3.56 -17.96
C GLU A 81 4.37 -4.16 -16.62
N LEU A 82 3.07 -4.06 -16.32
CA LEU A 82 2.45 -4.71 -15.17
C LEU A 82 2.13 -6.16 -15.54
N GLY A 83 2.63 -7.14 -14.77
CA GLY A 83 2.29 -8.55 -14.95
C GLY A 83 3.45 -9.49 -14.65
N GLY A 84 3.69 -10.45 -15.55
CA GLY A 84 4.64 -11.56 -15.38
C GLY A 84 6.13 -11.18 -15.30
N THR A 85 6.47 -9.90 -15.36
CA THR A 85 7.83 -9.36 -15.15
C THR A 85 8.11 -8.98 -13.69
N MET A 86 7.09 -9.10 -12.82
CA MET A 86 7.19 -8.83 -11.38
C MET A 86 7.56 -10.10 -10.59
N ARG A 87 7.88 -9.94 -9.31
CA ARG A 87 8.10 -11.08 -8.39
C ARG A 87 6.86 -11.98 -8.39
N LEU A 88 7.05 -13.25 -8.74
CA LEU A 88 6.01 -14.26 -8.87
C LEU A 88 6.52 -15.61 -8.35
N GLY A 89 5.60 -16.47 -7.89
CA GLY A 89 5.91 -17.79 -7.37
C GLY A 89 6.20 -17.80 -5.87
N ALA A 90 6.57 -18.97 -5.36
CA ALA A 90 6.90 -19.12 -3.95
C ALA A 90 8.16 -18.33 -3.59
N TRP A 91 8.10 -17.60 -2.49
CA TRP A 91 9.24 -16.88 -1.93
C TRP A 91 9.30 -17.11 -0.43
N THR A 92 10.48 -17.48 0.08
CA THR A 92 10.66 -17.74 1.51
C THR A 92 10.56 -16.43 2.30
N ALA A 93 9.46 -16.26 3.03
CA ALA A 93 9.36 -15.26 4.08
C ALA A 93 9.91 -15.87 5.38
N ARG A 94 10.84 -15.16 6.04
CA ARG A 94 11.26 -15.52 7.40
C ARG A 94 10.20 -15.01 8.36
N VAL A 95 9.75 -15.87 9.27
CA VAL A 95 8.80 -15.56 10.33
C VAL A 95 9.56 -15.38 11.63
#